data_AF-A0A966XLW6-F1
#
_entry.id   AF-A0A966XLW6-F1
#
_cell.length_a   1.000
_cell.length_b   1.000
_cell.length_c   1.000
_cell.angle_alpha   90.00
_cell.angle_beta   90.00
_cell.angle_gamma   90.00
#
_symmetry.space_group_name_H-M   'P 1'
#
loop_
_entity.id
_entity.type
_entity.pdbx_description
1 polymer ?
#
loop_
_entity_poly.entity_id
_entity_poly.type
_entity_poly.pdbx_seq_one_letter_code
_entity_poly.pdbx_strand_id
1 'polypeptide(L)'
;MKFESYAVPRIRGAILDSLRALDWVPRSVRARSRQIEQAIAELQNSLGRSATEQEIAQRLGIGIDQLNEWLTDVASSAVGPLDHVALDSQAPVDVSDFQRATNPDTAFESGELRRTMRDAIRK
;
A
#
# COMPACT_ATOMS: atom_id res chain seq x y z
N MET A 1 -23.42 13.46 40.70
CA MET A 1 -22.70 12.85 39.55
C MET A 1 -21.24 12.68 39.93
N LYS A 2 -20.64 11.50 39.72
CA LYS A 2 -19.21 11.29 39.97
C LYS A 2 -18.40 11.83 38.80
N PHE A 3 -17.25 12.45 39.08
CA PHE A 3 -16.31 12.94 38.06
C PHE A 3 -15.89 11.83 37.09
N GLU A 4 -15.68 10.61 37.59
CA GLU A 4 -15.31 9.44 36.81
C GLU A 4 -16.31 9.13 35.68
N SER A 5 -17.62 9.25 35.94
CA SER A 5 -18.67 9.00 34.94
C SER A 5 -18.64 10.00 33.78
N TYR A 6 -18.08 11.20 33.99
CA TYR A 6 -17.89 12.22 32.96
C TYR A 6 -16.52 12.10 32.27
N ALA A 7 -15.46 11.84 33.04
CA ALA A 7 -14.09 11.83 32.56
C ALA A 7 -13.77 10.61 31.68
N VAL A 8 -14.26 9.42 32.02
CA VAL A 8 -13.91 8.17 31.32
C VAL A 8 -14.29 8.16 29.83
N PRO A 9 -15.52 8.53 29.41
CA PRO A 9 -15.87 8.60 27.98
C PRO A 9 -15.02 9.62 27.23
N ARG A 10 -14.68 10.75 27.87
CA ARG A 10 -13.96 11.86 27.24
C ARG A 10 -12.49 11.55 27.03
N ILE A 11 -11.85 10.88 27.99
CA ILE A 11 -10.47 10.37 27.85
C ILE A 11 -10.40 9.31 26.75
N ARG A 12 -11.34 8.34 26.72
CA ARG A 12 -11.40 7.34 25.64
C ARG A 12 -11.59 7.97 24.26
N GLY A 13 -12.48 8.96 24.15
CA GLY A 13 -12.69 9.71 22.92
C GLY A 13 -11.40 10.39 22.46
N ALA A 14 -10.71 11.11 23.35
CA ALA A 14 -9.45 11.77 23.04
C ALA A 14 -8.35 10.81 22.57
N ILE A 15 -8.25 9.61 23.17
CA ILE A 15 -7.30 8.58 22.74
C ILE A 15 -7.65 8.04 21.35
N LEU A 16 -8.94 7.77 21.09
CA LEU A 16 -9.37 7.31 19.75
C LEU A 16 -9.13 8.37 18.69
N ASP A 17 -9.31 9.64 19.02
CA ASP A 17 -9.08 10.74 18.10
C ASP A 17 -7.58 10.98 17.84
N SER A 18 -6.71 10.81 18.84
CA SER A 18 -5.26 10.87 18.63
C SER A 18 -4.74 9.70 17.78
N LEU A 19 -5.25 8.49 17.98
CA LEU A 19 -4.94 7.34 17.13
C LEU A 19 -5.38 7.59 15.68
N ARG A 20 -6.58 8.16 15.46
CA ARG A 20 -7.04 8.54 14.12
C ARG A 20 -6.22 9.64 13.47
N ALA A 21 -5.68 10.57 14.25
CA ALA A 21 -4.81 11.63 13.73
C ALA A 21 -3.45 11.10 13.26
N LEU A 22 -2.98 10.00 13.85
CA LEU A 22 -1.75 9.30 13.47
C LEU A 22 -1.95 8.34 12.29
N ASP A 23 -3.18 7.97 11.99
CA ASP A 23 -3.51 6.96 11.00
C ASP A 23 -3.70 7.60 9.62
N TRP A 24 -2.72 7.39 8.73
CA TRP A 24 -2.63 8.03 7.40
C TRP A 24 -3.75 7.59 6.44
N VAL A 25 -4.42 6.45 6.71
CA VAL A 25 -5.36 5.87 5.76
C VAL A 25 -6.65 6.69 5.62
N PRO A 26 -6.98 7.20 4.42
CA PRO A 26 -8.17 8.01 4.20
C PRO A 26 -9.48 7.31 4.57
N ARG A 27 -10.48 8.08 5.01
CA ARG A 27 -11.82 7.55 5.37
C ARG A 27 -12.49 6.82 4.21
N SER A 28 -12.31 7.31 2.98
CA SER A 28 -12.84 6.69 1.75
C SER A 28 -12.27 5.28 1.54
N VAL A 29 -10.97 5.11 1.72
CA VAL A 29 -10.28 3.81 1.60
C VAL A 29 -10.81 2.82 2.64
N ARG A 30 -11.02 3.25 3.89
CA ARG A 30 -11.62 2.39 4.92
C ARG A 30 -13.06 1.99 4.61
N ALA A 31 -13.85 2.92 4.07
CA ALA A 31 -15.21 2.63 3.67
C ALA A 31 -15.24 1.57 2.56
N ARG A 32 -14.37 1.71 1.56
CA ARG A 32 -14.19 0.72 0.48
C ARG A 32 -13.73 -0.64 1.01
N SER A 33 -12.75 -0.70 1.91
CA SER A 33 -12.31 -1.96 2.57
C SER A 33 -13.48 -2.69 3.21
N ARG A 34 -14.28 -1.98 4.03
CA ARG A 34 -15.45 -2.57 4.70
C ARG A 34 -16.51 -3.05 3.71
N GLN A 35 -16.75 -2.30 2.64
CA GLN A 35 -17.70 -2.71 1.60
C GLN A 35 -17.24 -3.99 0.89
N ILE A 36 -15.95 -4.10 0.57
CA ILE A 36 -15.36 -5.28 -0.05
C ILE A 36 -15.47 -6.48 0.90
N GLU A 37 -15.06 -6.33 2.16
CA GLU A 37 -15.15 -7.38 3.19
C GLU A 37 -16.59 -7.88 3.36
N GLN A 38 -17.55 -6.96 3.42
CA GLN A 38 -18.96 -7.30 3.55
C GLN A 38 -19.48 -8.04 2.31
N ALA A 39 -19.15 -7.58 1.10
CA ALA A 39 -19.54 -8.25 -0.13
C ALA A 39 -18.97 -9.67 -0.22
N ILE A 40 -17.70 -9.86 0.17
CA ILE A 40 -17.05 -11.17 0.22
C ILE A 40 -17.78 -12.09 1.22
N ALA A 41 -18.03 -11.61 2.44
CA ALA A 41 -18.71 -12.41 3.47
C ALA A 41 -20.14 -12.82 3.04
N GLU A 42 -20.89 -11.90 2.45
CA GLU A 42 -22.24 -12.17 1.94
C GLU A 42 -22.22 -13.18 0.79
N LEU A 43 -21.29 -13.06 -0.15
CA LEU A 43 -21.14 -13.99 -1.27
C LEU A 43 -20.66 -15.36 -0.81
N GLN A 44 -19.70 -15.43 0.12
CA GLN A 44 -19.24 -16.69 0.71
C GLN A 44 -20.38 -17.44 1.40
N ASN A 45 -21.20 -16.73 2.18
CA ASN A 45 -22.38 -17.30 2.84
C ASN A 45 -23.42 -17.80 1.82
N SER A 46 -23.58 -17.11 0.69
CA SER A 46 -24.55 -17.50 -0.34
C SER A 46 -24.05 -18.63 -1.25
N LEU A 47 -22.76 -18.68 -1.56
CA LEU A 47 -22.18 -19.59 -2.54
C LEU A 47 -21.59 -20.86 -1.91
N GLY A 48 -21.29 -20.83 -0.60
CA GLY A 48 -20.61 -21.94 0.09
C GLY A 48 -19.16 -22.15 -0.35
N ARG A 49 -18.59 -21.19 -1.08
CA ARG A 49 -17.20 -21.16 -1.56
C ARG A 49 -16.68 -19.73 -1.56
N SER A 50 -15.38 -19.55 -1.77
CA SER A 50 -14.81 -18.22 -2.02
C SER A 50 -15.43 -17.56 -3.25
N ALA A 51 -15.74 -16.28 -3.13
CA ALA A 51 -16.27 -15.44 -4.20
C ALA A 51 -15.16 -15.08 -5.20
N THR A 52 -15.48 -15.01 -6.49
CA THR A 52 -14.55 -14.50 -7.50
C THR A 52 -14.58 -12.97 -7.56
N GLU A 53 -13.54 -12.34 -8.09
CA GLU A 53 -13.49 -10.88 -8.24
C GLU A 53 -14.63 -10.34 -9.11
N GLN A 54 -15.06 -11.10 -10.13
CA GLN A 54 -16.21 -10.74 -10.96
C GLN A 54 -17.53 -10.74 -10.16
N GLU A 55 -17.73 -11.73 -9.28
CA GLU A 55 -18.91 -11.82 -8.41
C GLU A 55 -18.93 -10.67 -7.40
N ILE A 56 -17.75 -10.32 -6.84
CA ILE A 56 -17.59 -9.19 -5.92
C ILE A 56 -17.88 -7.87 -6.62
N ALA A 57 -17.32 -7.64 -7.81
CA ALA A 57 -17.55 -6.44 -8.60
C ALA A 57 -19.03 -6.27 -8.95
N GLN A 58 -19.69 -7.35 -9.39
CA GLN A 58 -21.13 -7.36 -9.66
C GLN A 58 -21.95 -7.05 -8.41
N ARG A 59 -21.61 -7.62 -7.26
CA ARG A 59 -22.30 -7.37 -5.99
C ARG A 59 -22.17 -5.91 -5.54
N LEU A 60 -21.01 -5.31 -5.76
CA LEU A 60 -20.74 -3.91 -5.45
C LEU A 60 -21.29 -2.93 -6.51
N GLY A 61 -21.76 -3.44 -7.66
CA GLY A 61 -22.27 -2.63 -8.76
C GLY A 61 -21.19 -1.80 -9.47
N ILE A 62 -19.94 -2.26 -9.43
CA ILE A 62 -18.78 -1.58 -10.03
C ILE A 62 -18.14 -2.44 -11.13
N GLY A 63 -17.35 -1.81 -12.00
CA GLY A 63 -16.53 -2.55 -12.98
C GLY A 63 -15.36 -3.28 -12.31
N ILE A 64 -14.83 -4.31 -12.97
CA ILE A 64 -13.69 -5.08 -12.47
C ILE A 64 -12.44 -4.21 -12.30
N ASP A 65 -12.19 -3.30 -13.23
CA ASP A 65 -11.05 -2.37 -13.15
C ASP A 65 -11.17 -1.43 -11.95
N GLN A 66 -12.40 -1.00 -11.64
CA GLN A 66 -12.68 -0.16 -10.48
C GLN A 66 -12.48 -0.93 -9.16
N LEU A 67 -12.85 -2.21 -9.13
CA LEU A 67 -12.57 -3.08 -7.99
C LEU A 67 -11.06 -3.23 -7.78
N ASN A 68 -10.28 -3.43 -8.86
CA ASN A 68 -8.82 -3.54 -8.79
C ASN A 68 -8.17 -2.25 -8.27
N GLU A 69 -8.66 -1.08 -8.68
CA GLU A 69 -8.23 0.20 -8.13
C GLU A 69 -8.51 0.28 -6.62
N TRP A 70 -9.71 -0.11 -6.19
CA TRP A 70 -10.06 -0.09 -4.76
C TRP A 70 -9.21 -1.07 -3.93
N LEU A 71 -8.95 -2.26 -4.46
CA LEU A 71 -8.07 -3.24 -3.81
C LEU A 71 -6.64 -2.70 -3.70
N THR A 72 -6.16 -1.99 -4.71
CA THR A 72 -4.83 -1.36 -4.69
C THR A 72 -4.75 -0.22 -3.67
N ASP A 73 -5.78 0.62 -3.60
CA ASP A 73 -5.89 1.68 -2.58
C ASP A 73 -5.90 1.11 -1.17
N VAL A 74 -6.62 0.00 -0.96
CA VAL A 74 -6.67 -0.68 0.34
C VAL A 74 -5.33 -1.33 0.67
N ALA A 75 -4.70 -2.02 -0.27
CA ALA A 75 -3.40 -2.66 -0.08
C ALA A 75 -2.28 -1.66 0.24
N SER A 76 -2.24 -0.52 -0.46
CA SER A 76 -1.26 0.55 -0.19
C SER A 76 -1.49 1.28 1.15
N SER A 77 -2.67 1.12 1.75
CA SER A 77 -2.97 1.64 3.08
C SER A 77 -2.39 0.81 4.22
N ALA A 78 -2.08 -0.47 3.97
CA ALA A 78 -1.47 -1.37 4.93
C ALA A 78 0.05 -1.16 4.98
N VAL A 79 0.50 -0.11 5.67
CA VAL A 79 1.92 0.12 5.92
C VAL A 79 2.37 -0.74 7.09
N GLY A 80 3.19 -1.75 6.80
CA GLY A 80 3.85 -2.62 7.79
C GLY A 80 5.36 -2.67 7.57
N PRO A 81 6.12 -3.33 8.48
CA PRO A 81 7.54 -3.56 8.27
C PRO A 81 7.81 -4.23 6.91
N LEU A 82 8.76 -3.69 6.15
CA LEU A 82 9.15 -4.23 4.83
C LEU A 82 9.61 -5.69 4.89
N ASP A 83 10.11 -6.13 6.05
CA ASP A 83 10.51 -7.52 6.30
C ASP A 83 9.38 -8.52 6.03
N HIS A 84 8.10 -8.13 6.23
CA HIS A 84 6.95 -9.00 5.94
C HIS A 84 6.69 -9.15 4.44
N VAL A 85 6.96 -8.12 3.63
CA VAL A 85 6.77 -8.15 2.17
C VAL A 85 7.83 -9.03 1.50
N ALA A 86 9.03 -9.07 2.06
CA ALA A 86 10.13 -9.92 1.60
C ALA A 86 9.93 -11.42 1.87
N LEU A 87 9.08 -11.77 2.84
CA LEU A 87 8.74 -13.16 3.18
C LEU A 87 7.72 -13.77 2.21
N ASP A 88 6.74 -12.97 1.75
CA ASP A 88 5.70 -13.42 0.81
C ASP A 88 6.18 -13.40 -0.66
N SER A 89 7.14 -12.52 -0.97
CA SER A 89 7.77 -12.45 -2.29
C SER A 89 8.93 -13.45 -2.37
N GLN A 90 8.72 -14.64 -2.93
CA GLN A 90 9.82 -15.59 -3.23
C GLN A 90 10.87 -15.03 -4.21
N ALA A 91 10.66 -13.83 -4.77
CA ALA A 91 11.64 -13.13 -5.57
C ALA A 91 12.55 -12.28 -4.64
N PRO A 92 13.87 -12.54 -4.61
CA PRO A 92 14.79 -11.63 -3.94
C PRO A 92 14.63 -10.23 -4.55
N VAL A 93 14.39 -9.24 -3.70
CA VAL A 93 14.36 -7.84 -4.09
C VAL A 93 15.70 -7.52 -4.75
N ASP A 94 15.68 -7.17 -6.04
CA ASP A 94 16.89 -6.81 -6.78
C ASP A 94 17.39 -5.45 -6.28
N VAL A 95 18.23 -5.49 -5.25
CA VAL A 95 18.87 -4.32 -4.63
C VAL A 95 19.94 -3.69 -5.54
N SER A 96 20.24 -4.28 -6.71
CA SER A 96 21.27 -3.77 -7.61
C SER A 96 20.90 -2.41 -8.23
N ASP A 97 19.61 -2.15 -8.48
CA ASP A 97 19.14 -0.88 -9.03
C ASP A 97 19.29 0.27 -8.03
N PHE A 98 19.11 0.02 -6.73
CA PHE A 98 19.34 1.02 -5.69
C PHE A 98 20.82 1.41 -5.56
N GLN A 99 21.73 0.45 -5.70
CA GLN A 99 23.17 0.70 -5.66
C GLN A 99 23.64 1.48 -6.89
N ARG A 100 23.07 1.22 -8.07
CA ARG A 100 23.42 1.95 -9.30
C ARG A 100 22.95 3.41 -9.29
N ALA A 101 21.79 3.70 -8.69
CA ALA A 101 21.26 5.06 -8.60
C ALA A 101 22.00 5.96 -7.59
N THR A 102 22.66 5.36 -6.58
CA THR A 102 23.30 6.10 -5.49
C THR A 102 24.82 6.10 -5.55
N ASN A 103 25.45 5.38 -6.48
CA ASN A 103 26.91 5.32 -6.59
C ASN A 103 27.47 6.43 -7.48
N PRO A 104 28.13 7.47 -6.92
CA PRO A 104 28.70 8.58 -7.67
C PRO A 104 29.81 8.15 -8.65
N ASP A 105 30.45 7.00 -8.42
CA ASP A 105 31.52 6.49 -9.29
C ASP A 105 31.00 6.17 -10.69
N THR A 106 29.80 5.61 -10.80
CA THR A 106 29.19 5.25 -12.10
C THR A 106 28.87 6.48 -12.97
N ALA A 107 28.50 7.60 -12.34
CA ALA A 107 28.28 8.88 -13.00
C ALA A 107 29.60 9.50 -13.49
N PHE A 108 30.67 9.36 -12.69
CA PHE A 108 32.01 9.83 -13.03
C PHE A 108 32.63 9.02 -14.18
N GLU A 109 32.55 7.69 -14.13
CA GLU A 109 33.04 6.78 -15.19
C GLU A 109 32.39 7.09 -16.55
N SER A 110 31.08 7.33 -16.56
CA SER A 110 30.33 7.69 -17.77
C SER A 110 30.75 9.04 -18.37
N GLY A 111 31.28 9.95 -17.55
CA GLY A 111 31.84 11.23 -17.97
C GLY A 111 33.24 11.08 -18.58
N GLU A 112 34.12 10.37 -17.88
CA GLU A 112 35.51 10.13 -18.31
C GLU A 112 35.58 9.25 -19.57
N LEU A 113 34.70 8.26 -19.71
CA LEU A 113 34.60 7.45 -20.93
C LEU A 113 34.24 8.31 -22.14
N ARG A 114 33.25 9.21 -21.99
CA ARG A 114 32.85 10.14 -23.06
C ARG A 114 33.97 11.12 -23.43
N ARG A 115 34.77 11.54 -22.45
CA ARG A 115 35.90 12.43 -22.68
C ARG A 115 37.01 11.72 -23.45
N THR A 116 37.38 10.53 -23.03
CA THR A 116 38.40 9.69 -23.68
C THR A 116 38.01 9.33 -25.11
N MET A 117 36.76 8.93 -25.33
CA MET A 117 36.23 8.65 -26.69
C MET A 117 36.31 9.88 -27.60
N ARG A 118 36.00 11.07 -27.07
CA ARG A 118 36.07 12.32 -27.84
C ARG A 118 37.51 12.67 -28.22
N ASP A 119 38.45 12.51 -27.29
CA ASP A 119 39.87 12.80 -27.54
C ASP A 119 40.47 11.81 -28.54
N ALA A 120 40.05 10.54 -28.51
CA ALA A 120 40.47 9.51 -29.46
C ALA A 120 39.93 9.75 -30.88
N ILE A 121 38.73 10.32 -31.04
CA ILE A 121 38.14 10.65 -32.35
C ILE A 121 38.80 11.91 -32.98
N ARG A 122 39.42 12.77 -32.16
CA ARG A 122 40.03 14.03 -32.61
C ARG A 122 41.50 13.88 -33.04
N LYS A 123 42.07 12.68 -32.92
CA LYS A 123 43.45 12.34 -33.29
C LYS A 123 43.46 11.50 -34.56
#